data_AF-A0A2D3VWX3-F1
#
_entry.id   AF-A0A2D3VWX3-F1
#
_cell.length_a   1.000
_cell.length_b   1.000
_cell.length_c   1.000
_cell.angle_alpha   90.00
_cell.angle_beta   90.00
_cell.angle_gamma   90.00
#
_symmetry.space_group_name_H-M   'P 1'
#
loop_
_entity.id
_entity.type
_entity.pdbx_description
1 polymer ?
#
loop_
_entity_poly.entity_id
_entity_poly.type
_entity_poly.pdbx_seq_one_letter_code
_entity_poly.pdbx_strand_id
1 'polypeptide(L)' 'MYKNRFLETSKKIQLPDNAKIIFSSPSTIEYFLKCYEWKNSYKAVVIGKTTAKHLPSYIKAVISENTSLEACVQKALEL' A
#
# COMPACT_ATOMS: atom_id res chain seq x y z
N MET A 1 2.81 -6.15 -25.43
CA MET A 1 2.07 -6.12 -24.14
C MET A 1 3.05 -5.83 -23.02
N TYR A 2 2.76 -4.85 -22.17
CA TYR A 2 3.53 -4.60 -20.94
C TYR A 2 3.03 -5.56 -19.83
N LYS A 3 3.95 -6.18 -19.10
CA LYS A 3 3.63 -7.09 -17.97
C LYS A 3 4.51 -6.74 -16.78
N ASN A 4 3.88 -6.54 -15.62
CA ASN A 4 4.61 -6.41 -14.36
C ASN A 4 5.34 -7.73 -14.06
N ARG A 5 6.65 -7.66 -13.88
CA ARG A 5 7.48 -8.79 -13.45
C ARG A 5 7.80 -8.60 -11.98
N PHE A 6 7.29 -9.51 -11.16
CA PHE A 6 7.68 -9.58 -9.76
C PHE A 6 9.11 -10.11 -9.64
N LEU A 7 9.90 -9.48 -8.76
CA LEU A 7 11.20 -9.98 -8.36
C LEU A 7 11.06 -10.45 -6.92
N GLU A 8 11.14 -11.77 -6.73
CA GLU A 8 11.06 -12.37 -5.41
C GLU A 8 12.23 -11.90 -4.54
N THR A 9 11.91 -11.45 -3.34
CA THR A 9 12.89 -11.14 -2.30
C THR A 9 13.12 -12.38 -1.45
N SER A 10 14.38 -12.71 -1.18
CA SER A 10 14.75 -13.88 -0.36
C SER A 10 14.32 -13.78 1.10
N LYS A 11 14.05 -12.57 1.60
CA LYS A 11 13.56 -12.29 2.96
C LYS A 11 12.57 -11.13 2.93
N LYS A 12 11.63 -11.13 3.88
CA LYS A 12 10.76 -9.97 4.11
C LYS A 12 11.56 -8.81 4.67
N ILE A 13 11.35 -7.63 4.08
CA ILE A 13 11.99 -6.37 4.45
C ILE A 13 11.11 -5.69 5.50
N GLN A 14 11.74 -5.07 6.51
CA GLN A 14 11.03 -4.24 7.48
C GLN A 14 11.23 -2.76 7.17
N LEU A 15 10.12 -2.02 7.16
CA LEU A 15 10.15 -0.57 7.03
C LEU A 15 10.30 0.10 8.42
N PRO A 16 10.77 1.36 8.45
CA PRO A 16 10.76 2.17 9.66
C PRO A 16 9.37 2.19 10.31
N ASP A 17 9.33 2.26 11.63
CA ASP A 17 8.07 2.34 12.35
C ASP A 17 7.30 3.61 11.96
N ASN A 18 5.97 3.54 12.04
CA ASN A 18 5.05 4.59 11.59
C ASN A 18 5.15 4.94 10.09
N ALA A 19 5.72 4.06 9.25
CA ALA A 19 5.71 4.22 7.81
C ALA A 19 4.30 4.38 7.25
N LYS A 20 4.16 5.32 6.32
CA LYS A 20 2.94 5.59 5.56
C LYS A 20 3.10 5.01 4.16
N ILE A 21 2.24 4.07 3.78
CA ILE A 21 2.38 3.26 2.59
C ILE A 21 1.22 3.58 1.65
N ILE A 22 1.54 3.98 0.42
CA ILE A 22 0.55 4.31 -0.60
C ILE A 22 0.39 3.13 -1.56
N PHE A 23 -0.84 2.66 -1.71
CA PHE A 23 -1.21 1.61 -2.67
C PHE A 23 -2.02 2.22 -3.82
N SER A 24 -1.39 2.30 -4.98
CA SER A 24 -2.01 2.81 -6.22
C SER A 24 -2.73 1.75 -7.03
N SER A 25 -2.60 0.47 -6.67
CA SER A 25 -3.32 -0.62 -7.34
C SER A 25 -3.46 -1.87 -6.45
N PRO A 26 -4.39 -2.78 -6.75
CA PRO A 26 -4.46 -4.09 -6.10
C PRO A 26 -3.14 -4.87 -6.13
N SER A 27 -2.42 -4.83 -7.26
CA SER A 27 -1.14 -5.54 -7.40
C SER A 27 -0.06 -5.00 -6.48
N THR A 28 -0.06 -3.69 -6.16
CA THR A 28 0.90 -3.14 -5.19
C THR A 28 0.71 -3.69 -3.78
N ILE A 29 -0.54 -4.00 -3.37
CA ILE A 29 -0.82 -4.66 -2.09
C ILE A 29 -0.26 -6.08 -2.09
N GLU A 30 -0.55 -6.83 -3.15
CA GLU A 30 -0.09 -8.22 -3.28
C GLU A 30 1.44 -8.31 -3.22
N TYR A 31 2.13 -7.46 -3.98
CA TYR A 31 3.60 -7.43 -3.96
C TYR A 31 4.15 -6.96 -2.62
N PHE A 32 3.51 -5.99 -1.98
CA PHE A 32 3.94 -5.54 -0.66
C PHE A 32 3.85 -6.66 0.37
N LEU A 33 2.75 -7.41 0.43
CA LEU A 33 2.57 -8.50 1.41
C LEU A 33 3.52 -9.68 1.18
N LYS A 34 4.03 -9.85 -0.05
CA LYS A 34 5.07 -10.83 -0.39
C LYS A 34 6.45 -10.37 0.10
N CYS A 35 6.79 -9.11 -0.10
CA CYS A 35 8.14 -8.59 0.18
C CYS A 35 8.31 -7.97 1.57
N TYR A 36 7.24 -7.57 2.24
CA TYR A 36 7.29 -6.80 3.49
C TYR A 36 6.39 -7.43 4.53
N GLU A 37 6.75 -7.21 5.79
CA GLU A 37 5.92 -7.56 6.93
C GLU A 37 5.07 -6.36 7.32
N TRP A 38 3.76 -6.56 7.49
CA TRP A 38 2.87 -5.49 7.93
C TRP A 38 3.00 -5.29 9.45
N LYS A 39 3.25 -4.05 9.89
CA LYS A 39 3.22 -3.67 11.30
C LYS A 39 1.98 -2.84 11.62
N ASN A 40 1.45 -3.00 12.82
CA ASN A 40 0.32 -2.20 13.32
C ASN A 40 0.62 -0.70 13.42
N SER A 41 1.89 -0.32 13.50
CA SER A 41 2.33 1.08 13.44
C SER A 41 2.12 1.71 12.06
N TYR A 42 2.04 0.90 11.00
CA TYR A 42 1.96 1.42 9.64
C TYR A 42 0.58 2.01 9.33
N LYS A 43 0.58 2.97 8.41
CA LYS A 43 -0.64 3.58 7.88
C LYS A 43 -0.73 3.26 6.40
N ALA A 44 -1.85 2.70 5.97
CA ALA A 44 -2.13 2.48 4.55
C ALA A 44 -2.98 3.62 3.99
N VAL A 45 -2.57 4.16 2.85
CA VAL A 45 -3.37 5.05 2.01
C VAL A 45 -3.61 4.34 0.68
N VAL A 46 -4.86 4.31 0.21
CA VAL A 46 -5.24 3.64 -1.04
C VAL A 46 -5.83 4.64 -2.02
N ILE A 47 -5.49 4.50 -3.29
CA ILE A 47 -5.95 5.43 -4.35
C ILE A 47 -7.46 5.37 -4.61
N GLY A 48 -8.12 4.29 -4.22
CA GLY A 48 -9.54 4.12 -4.50
C GLY A 48 -10.13 2.85 -3.91
N LYS A 49 -11.46 2.76 -4.00
CA LYS A 49 -12.26 1.67 -3.41
C LYS A 49 -11.91 0.29 -3.97
N THR A 50 -11.56 0.18 -5.25
CA THR A 50 -11.15 -1.09 -5.86
C THR A 50 -9.89 -1.63 -5.20
N THR A 51 -8.88 -0.79 -4.98
CA THR A 51 -7.66 -1.15 -4.27
C THR A 51 -7.96 -1.48 -2.80
N ALA A 52 -8.81 -0.70 -2.14
CA ALA A 52 -9.22 -0.93 -0.75
C ALA A 52 -9.79 -2.34 -0.51
N LYS A 53 -10.62 -2.85 -1.45
CA LYS A 53 -11.23 -4.19 -1.36
C LYS A 53 -10.21 -5.34 -1.41
N HIS A 54 -9.00 -5.10 -1.90
CA HIS A 54 -7.94 -6.11 -1.97
C HIS A 54 -7.06 -6.12 -0.72
N LEU A 55 -7.27 -5.20 0.23
CA LEU A 55 -6.56 -5.27 1.50
C LEU A 55 -7.10 -6.40 2.37
N PRO A 56 -6.21 -7.13 3.07
CA PRO A 56 -6.60 -8.01 4.17
C PRO A 56 -7.40 -7.26 5.23
N SER A 57 -8.36 -7.95 5.86
CA SER A 57 -9.25 -7.37 6.87
C SER A 57 -8.54 -6.80 8.11
N TYR A 58 -7.32 -7.26 8.39
CA TYR A 58 -6.50 -6.77 9.51
C TYR A 58 -5.80 -5.43 9.21
N ILE A 59 -5.78 -4.98 7.94
CA ILE A 59 -5.17 -3.70 7.55
C ILE A 59 -6.26 -2.66 7.33
N LYS A 60 -6.26 -1.62 8.16
CA LYS A 60 -7.11 -0.44 7.95
C LYS A 60 -6.40 0.54 7.03
N ALA A 61 -7.10 0.99 5.99
CA ALA A 61 -6.60 1.96 5.04
C ALA A 61 -7.50 3.19 4.95
N VAL A 62 -6.89 4.33 4.64
CA VAL A 62 -7.59 5.58 4.30
C VAL A 62 -7.67 5.66 2.77
N ILE A 63 -8.86 5.90 2.24
CA ILE A 63 -9.05 6.11 0.80
C ILE A 63 -8.76 7.57 0.50
N SER A 64 -7.93 7.83 -0.51
CA SER A 64 -7.69 9.19 -0.98
C SER A 64 -8.95 9.82 -1.56
N GLU A 65 -9.05 11.14 -1.48
CA GLU A 65 -10.21 11.90 -1.94
C GLU A 65 -10.42 11.78 -3.46
N ASN A 66 -9.32 11.63 -4.21
CA ASN A 66 -9.33 11.45 -5.66
C ASN A 66 -8.41 10.31 -6.08
N THR A 67 -8.64 9.76 -7.27
CA THR A 67 -7.82 8.69 -7.85
C THR A 67 -6.52 9.22 -8.46
N SER A 68 -5.73 9.97 -7.68
CA SER A 68 -4.40 10.45 -8.08
C SER A 68 -3.35 10.18 -7.02
N LEU A 69 -2.09 10.07 -7.44
CA LEU A 69 -0.98 9.85 -6.51
C LEU A 69 -0.75 11.08 -5.64
N GLU A 70 -0.93 12.27 -6.20
CA GLU A 70 -0.80 13.54 -5.48
C GLU A 70 -1.79 13.60 -4.32
N ALA A 71 -3.06 13.22 -4.55
CA ALA A 71 -4.07 13.16 -3.52
C ALA A 71 -3.74 12.10 -2.45
N CYS A 72 -3.12 10.98 -2.84
CA CYS A 72 -2.65 9.98 -1.87
C CYS A 72 -1.51 10.51 -0.99
N VAL A 73 -0.57 11.24 -1.59
CA VAL A 73 0.57 11.84 -0.87
C VAL A 73 0.09 12.92 0.09
N GLN A 74 -0.79 13.82 -0.36
CA GLN A 74 -1.40 14.83 0.53
C GLN A 74 -2.11 14.15 1.70
N LYS A 75 -2.89 13.09 1.43
CA LYS A 75 -3.57 12.35 2.50
C LYS A 75 -2.60 11.69 3.47
N ALA A 76 -1.47 11.19 2.99
CA ALA A 76 -0.44 10.64 3.85
C ALA A 76 0.19 11.73 4.73
N LEU A 77 0.39 12.96 4.23
CA LEU A 77 0.97 14.05 5.01
C LEU A 77 0.05 14.54 6.15
N GLU A 78 -1.27 14.46 5.98
CA GLU A 78 -2.27 14.84 6.99
C GLU A 78 -2.41 13.85 8.16
N LEU A 79 -1.95 12.60 7.99
CA LEU A 79 -2.06 11.51 8.98
C LEU A 79 -0.96 11.54 10.06
#